data_AF-E3RSJ3-F1
#
_entry.id   AF-E3RSJ3-F1
#
_cell.length_a   1.000
_cell.length_b   1.000
_cell.length_c   1.000
_cell.angle_alpha   90.00
_cell.angle_beta   90.00
_cell.angle_gamma   90.00
#
_symmetry.space_group_name_H-M   'P 1'
#
loop_
_entity.id
_entity.type
_entity.pdbx_description
1 polymer ?
#
loop_
_entity_poly.entity_id
_entity_poly.type
_entity_poly.pdbx_seq_one_letter_code
_entity_poly.pdbx_strand_id
1 'polypeptide(L)'
;MNLSAFRPVFRPSKIPSTTQTTNIWQRTSQWQCRQQQPQLQRTPIASFSSTTRMEKRSKGPGTDPRIVNIRYHLLHPLTPRPLHFSRNRFLRHWTIHRAWMLFLRKRRWAEERELERQYMAMRDACEHLRLLDNNGNRVSEEEAGGQGPDAGRLGTRGREVGRLYRSAMLKRGVWGSVPVEYGRVQTDFPSRDGWNHAWTRN
;
A
#
# COMPACT_ATOMS: atom_id res chain seq x y z
N MET A 1 -24.68 -36.63 -10.10
CA MET A 1 -24.20 -35.87 -11.28
C MET A 1 -23.30 -34.74 -10.79
N ASN A 2 -22.03 -34.80 -11.22
CA ASN A 2 -20.96 -33.79 -11.20
C ASN A 2 -20.66 -32.95 -9.94
N LEU A 3 -19.64 -33.40 -9.21
CA LEU A 3 -18.76 -32.59 -8.36
C LEU A 3 -17.51 -32.20 -9.18
N SER A 4 -17.34 -30.92 -9.50
CA SER A 4 -16.11 -30.21 -9.97
C SER A 4 -16.58 -28.91 -10.64
N ALA A 5 -15.99 -27.73 -10.50
CA ALA A 5 -14.59 -27.39 -10.32
C ALA A 5 -14.44 -26.01 -9.66
N PHE A 6 -13.69 -25.94 -8.56
CA PHE A 6 -12.98 -24.73 -8.19
C PHE A 6 -11.55 -24.89 -8.72
N ARG A 7 -11.18 -24.10 -9.74
CA ARG A 7 -9.79 -23.98 -10.20
C ARG A 7 -9.11 -22.83 -9.43
N PRO A 8 -8.01 -23.06 -8.71
CA PRO A 8 -7.13 -21.97 -8.31
C PRO A 8 -6.16 -21.63 -9.45
N VAL A 9 -6.11 -20.35 -9.85
CA VAL A 9 -5.09 -19.81 -10.74
C VAL A 9 -3.84 -19.54 -9.90
N PHE A 10 -2.96 -20.53 -9.78
CA PHE A 10 -1.57 -20.31 -9.35
C PHE A 10 -0.65 -20.68 -10.51
N ARG A 11 -0.03 -19.66 -11.11
CA ARG A 11 1.10 -19.81 -12.04
C ARG A 11 2.37 -19.97 -11.21
N PRO A 12 3.13 -21.07 -11.31
CA PRO A 12 4.48 -21.12 -10.75
C PRO A 12 5.45 -20.44 -11.74
N SER A 13 5.93 -19.24 -11.41
CA SER A 13 7.08 -18.63 -12.07
C SER A 13 8.37 -19.30 -11.56
N LYS A 14 9.08 -20.02 -12.44
CA LYS A 14 10.44 -20.51 -12.19
C LYS A 14 11.38 -19.30 -12.22
N ILE A 15 11.98 -18.96 -11.08
CA ILE A 15 13.04 -17.96 -10.98
C ILE A 15 14.37 -18.70 -10.85
N PRO A 16 15.31 -18.60 -11.80
CA PRO A 16 16.67 -19.06 -11.60
C PRO A 16 17.43 -18.05 -10.71
N SER A 17 18.04 -18.57 -9.65
CA SER A 17 18.95 -17.86 -8.76
C SER A 17 20.33 -17.70 -9.41
N THR A 18 20.61 -16.53 -9.96
CA THR A 18 21.97 -16.13 -10.34
C THR A 18 22.18 -14.66 -9.96
N THR A 19 22.78 -14.43 -8.79
CA THR A 19 23.34 -13.14 -8.41
C THR A 19 24.72 -13.00 -9.05
N GLN A 20 24.80 -12.31 -10.19
CA GLN A 20 26.06 -11.74 -10.69
C GLN A 20 26.00 -10.23 -10.48
N THR A 21 26.73 -9.75 -9.48
CA THR A 21 26.95 -8.32 -9.25
C THR A 21 28.05 -7.83 -10.18
N THR A 22 27.70 -7.00 -11.17
CA THR A 22 28.66 -6.31 -12.03
C THR A 22 29.16 -5.04 -11.34
N ASN A 23 30.44 -5.04 -10.95
CA ASN A 23 31.17 -3.85 -10.55
C ASN A 23 31.46 -3.01 -11.80
N ILE A 24 30.63 -1.99 -12.03
CA ILE A 24 31.00 -0.83 -12.86
C ILE A 24 31.81 0.09 -11.95
N TRP A 25 32.72 0.90 -12.50
CA TRP A 25 33.69 1.80 -11.84
C TRP A 25 35.10 1.21 -11.63
N GLN A 26 35.86 1.13 -12.72
CA GLN A 26 37.31 1.38 -12.66
C GLN A 26 37.69 2.40 -13.72
N ARG A 27 38.11 3.56 -13.19
CA ARG A 27 38.57 4.76 -13.88
C ARG A 27 40.01 4.54 -14.34
N THR A 28 40.24 4.78 -15.62
CA THR A 28 41.56 4.81 -16.24
C THR A 28 42.28 6.12 -15.89
N SER A 29 43.52 5.99 -15.42
CA SER A 29 44.62 6.92 -15.75
C SER A 29 45.86 6.46 -14.96
N GLN A 30 46.95 6.12 -15.66
CA GLN A 30 48.11 7.00 -15.71
C GLN A 30 49.27 6.33 -16.46
N TRP A 31 49.87 7.19 -17.26
CA TRP A 31 51.08 7.07 -18.04
C TRP A 31 52.28 6.78 -17.16
N GLN A 32 53.24 5.98 -17.63
CA GLN A 32 54.61 6.08 -17.14
C GLN A 32 55.64 5.81 -18.23
N CYS A 33 56.61 6.72 -18.25
CA CYS A 33 57.70 6.86 -19.19
C CYS A 33 58.69 5.70 -19.17
N ARG A 34 59.29 5.52 -20.34
CA ARG A 34 60.31 4.54 -20.70
C ARG A 34 61.69 5.19 -20.63
N GLN A 35 62.50 4.85 -19.63
CA GLN A 35 63.97 5.03 -19.55
C GLN A 35 64.46 4.10 -18.42
N GLN A 36 65.57 3.35 -18.43
CA GLN A 36 66.70 3.05 -19.31
C GLN A 36 67.31 1.72 -18.76
N GLN A 37 68.00 0.94 -19.60
CA GLN A 37 68.90 -0.18 -19.23
C GLN A 37 70.20 0.40 -18.57
N PRO A 38 71.13 -0.34 -17.89
CA PRO A 38 71.66 -1.68 -18.24
C PRO A 38 72.18 -2.65 -17.13
N GLN A 39 72.21 -3.93 -17.51
CA GLN A 39 73.29 -4.94 -17.33
C GLN A 39 73.67 -5.58 -15.96
N LEU A 40 73.80 -6.91 -16.05
CA LEU A 40 74.72 -7.86 -15.40
C LEU A 40 74.42 -8.45 -13.99
N GLN A 41 74.16 -9.77 -14.06
CA GLN A 41 74.60 -10.85 -13.18
C GLN A 41 74.22 -10.80 -11.68
N ARG A 42 73.15 -11.54 -11.34
CA ARG A 42 73.05 -12.21 -10.04
C ARG A 42 72.63 -13.66 -10.21
N THR A 43 73.44 -14.51 -9.60
CA THR A 43 73.33 -15.96 -9.42
C THR A 43 71.92 -16.41 -8.98
N PRO A 44 71.36 -17.50 -9.54
CA PRO A 44 70.11 -18.06 -9.04
C PRO A 44 70.37 -18.84 -7.75
N ILE A 45 70.10 -18.21 -6.60
CA ILE A 45 69.84 -18.95 -5.37
C ILE A 45 68.32 -19.14 -5.33
N ALA A 46 67.88 -20.33 -5.72
CA ALA A 46 66.50 -20.74 -5.66
C ALA A 46 65.96 -20.60 -4.23
N SER A 47 65.13 -19.58 -4.00
CA SER A 47 64.15 -19.61 -2.92
C SER A 47 62.84 -20.11 -3.53
N PHE A 48 62.75 -21.43 -3.61
CA PHE A 48 61.55 -22.18 -3.95
C PHE A 48 60.46 -21.90 -2.90
N SER A 49 59.69 -20.84 -3.11
CA SER A 49 58.37 -20.68 -2.50
C SER A 49 57.55 -19.72 -3.36
N SER A 50 56.59 -20.27 -4.12
CA SER A 50 55.71 -19.57 -5.07
C SER A 50 54.53 -18.83 -4.40
N THR A 51 54.58 -18.63 -3.08
CA THR A 51 53.54 -17.91 -2.34
C THR A 51 54.04 -16.52 -1.95
N THR A 52 53.36 -15.50 -2.46
CA THR A 52 53.60 -14.09 -2.08
C THR A 52 53.26 -13.93 -0.59
N ARG A 53 54.18 -13.35 0.19
CA ARG A 53 53.91 -13.03 1.60
C ARG A 53 52.73 -12.06 1.66
N MET A 54 51.61 -12.48 2.26
CA MET A 54 50.46 -11.59 2.48
C MET A 54 50.86 -10.46 3.42
N GLU A 55 50.92 -9.23 2.89
CA GLU A 55 51.10 -8.04 3.72
C GLU A 55 49.84 -7.75 4.55
N LYS A 56 50.07 -7.26 5.76
CA LYS A 56 48.99 -6.89 6.69
C LYS A 56 48.23 -5.68 6.11
N ARG A 57 46.95 -5.87 5.74
CA ARG A 57 46.07 -4.77 5.33
C ARG A 57 46.04 -3.67 6.40
N SER A 58 46.22 -2.41 5.98
CA SER A 58 46.04 -1.25 6.85
C SER A 58 44.59 -1.22 7.36
N LYS A 59 44.41 -0.92 8.65
CA LYS A 59 43.07 -0.74 9.21
C LYS A 59 42.45 0.49 8.54
N GLY A 60 41.44 0.28 7.70
CA GLY A 60 40.63 1.36 7.15
C GLY A 60 39.93 2.17 8.27
N PRO A 61 39.28 3.29 7.94
CA PRO A 61 38.57 4.08 8.94
C PRO A 61 37.56 3.18 9.68
N GLY A 62 37.60 3.23 11.02
CA GLY A 62 36.70 2.47 11.87
C GLY A 62 35.25 2.74 11.48
N THR A 63 34.41 1.70 11.45
CA THR A 63 32.98 1.90 11.17
C THR A 63 32.36 2.69 12.32
N ASP A 64 31.58 3.75 11.99
CA ASP A 64 30.91 4.56 13.01
C ASP A 64 30.09 3.66 13.97
N PRO A 65 30.32 3.73 15.29
CA PRO A 65 29.62 2.88 16.26
C PRO A 65 28.11 3.04 16.21
N ARG A 66 27.57 4.20 15.78
CA ARG A 66 26.14 4.41 15.59
C ARG A 66 25.60 3.54 14.46
N ILE A 67 26.34 3.44 13.34
CA ILE A 67 25.98 2.59 12.21
C ILE A 67 26.03 1.12 12.63
N VAL A 68 27.01 0.72 13.45
CA VAL A 68 27.08 -0.63 14.03
C VAL A 68 25.88 -0.89 14.93
N ASN A 69 25.50 0.06 15.78
CA ASN A 69 24.36 -0.09 16.67
C ASN A 69 23.03 -0.17 15.91
N ILE A 70 22.85 0.65 14.87
CA ILE A 70 21.70 0.59 13.96
C ILE A 70 21.65 -0.79 13.28
N ARG A 71 22.77 -1.25 12.71
CA ARG A 71 22.85 -2.58 12.08
C ARG A 71 22.53 -3.70 13.06
N TYR A 72 23.01 -3.60 14.30
CA TYR A 72 22.74 -4.58 15.35
C TYR A 72 21.25 -4.65 15.71
N HIS A 73 20.57 -3.50 15.85
CA HIS A 73 19.14 -3.46 16.19
C HIS A 73 18.22 -3.84 15.02
N LEU A 74 18.61 -3.51 13.78
CA LEU A 74 17.84 -3.89 12.59
C LEU A 74 18.00 -5.36 12.21
N LEU A 75 19.20 -5.91 12.40
CA LEU A 75 19.56 -7.26 11.98
C LEU A 75 20.04 -8.08 13.18
N HIS A 76 19.22 -8.08 14.23
CA HIS A 76 19.58 -8.75 15.48
C HIS A 76 19.46 -10.29 15.32
N PRO A 77 20.54 -11.06 15.53
CA PRO A 77 20.52 -12.50 15.32
C PRO A 77 19.79 -13.28 16.44
N LEU A 78 19.52 -12.67 17.60
CA LEU A 78 18.78 -13.34 18.69
C LEU A 78 17.27 -13.18 18.48
N THR A 79 16.75 -13.81 17.43
CA THR A 79 15.30 -14.03 17.33
C THR A 79 14.91 -15.20 18.24
N PRO A 80 13.76 -15.13 18.93
CA PRO A 80 13.32 -16.23 19.77
C PRO A 80 13.08 -17.47 18.92
N ARG A 81 13.27 -18.65 19.51
CA ARG A 81 12.98 -19.91 18.83
C ARG A 81 11.49 -19.97 18.45
N PRO A 82 11.12 -20.63 17.35
CA PRO A 82 9.73 -20.86 16.99
C PRO A 82 8.94 -21.46 18.15
N LEU A 83 7.67 -21.07 18.28
CA LEU A 83 6.83 -21.47 19.40
C LEU A 83 6.31 -22.89 19.21
N HIS A 84 6.64 -23.79 20.13
CA HIS A 84 6.18 -25.18 20.10
C HIS A 84 5.05 -25.38 21.12
N PHE A 85 3.88 -25.81 20.64
CA PHE A 85 2.71 -26.05 21.48
C PHE A 85 2.50 -27.55 21.74
N SER A 86 2.09 -27.89 22.96
CA SER A 86 1.49 -29.21 23.23
C SER A 86 0.15 -29.34 22.52
N ARG A 87 -0.32 -30.58 22.29
CA ARG A 87 -1.55 -30.86 21.56
C ARG A 87 -2.76 -30.06 22.07
N ASN A 88 -3.03 -30.08 23.38
CA ASN A 88 -4.16 -29.34 23.96
C ASN A 88 -4.03 -27.82 23.79
N ARG A 89 -2.82 -27.26 23.91
CA ARG A 89 -2.55 -25.84 23.70
C ARG A 89 -2.74 -25.44 22.23
N PHE A 90 -2.26 -26.29 21.31
CA PHE A 90 -2.44 -26.09 19.87
C PHE A 90 -3.93 -26.08 19.49
N LEU A 91 -4.72 -27.02 20.00
CA LEU A 91 -6.16 -27.07 19.75
C LEU A 91 -6.89 -25.83 20.28
N ARG A 92 -6.57 -25.36 21.50
CA ARG A 92 -7.13 -24.10 22.04
C ARG A 92 -6.80 -22.91 21.14
N HIS A 93 -5.54 -22.78 20.73
CA HIS A 93 -5.11 -21.73 19.82
C HIS A 93 -5.85 -21.80 18.47
N TRP A 94 -5.97 -23.00 17.90
CA TRP A 94 -6.67 -23.22 16.64
C TRP A 94 -8.14 -22.82 16.72
N THR A 95 -8.83 -23.19 17.80
CA THR A 95 -10.24 -22.84 18.01
C THR A 95 -10.42 -21.32 18.13
N ILE A 96 -9.57 -20.65 18.94
CA ILE A 96 -9.61 -19.19 19.09
C ILE A 96 -9.36 -18.51 17.74
N HIS A 97 -8.34 -18.94 17.01
CA HIS A 97 -8.01 -18.40 15.70
C HIS A 97 -9.16 -18.58 14.71
N ARG A 98 -9.80 -19.76 14.68
CA ARG A 98 -10.93 -20.03 13.79
C ARG A 98 -12.15 -19.19 14.15
N ALA A 99 -12.47 -19.06 15.44
CA ALA A 99 -13.54 -18.21 15.94
C ALA A 99 -13.31 -16.74 15.57
N TRP A 100 -12.08 -16.25 15.72
CA TRP A 100 -11.68 -14.89 15.31
C TRP A 100 -11.86 -14.67 13.81
N MET A 101 -11.44 -15.60 12.97
CA MET A 101 -11.65 -15.51 11.51
C MET A 101 -13.13 -15.49 11.13
N LEU A 102 -13.98 -16.24 11.83
CA LEU A 102 -15.43 -16.20 11.62
C LEU A 102 -16.03 -14.87 12.08
N PHE A 103 -15.60 -14.34 13.21
CA PHE A 103 -16.01 -13.02 13.71
C PHE A 103 -15.66 -11.92 12.70
N LEU A 104 -14.41 -11.89 12.20
CA LEU A 104 -13.98 -10.91 11.21
C LEU A 104 -14.80 -11.00 9.91
N ARG A 105 -15.12 -12.21 9.46
CA ARG A 105 -15.99 -12.41 8.28
C ARG A 105 -17.38 -11.82 8.51
N LYS A 106 -17.99 -12.12 9.67
CA LYS A 106 -19.32 -11.60 10.02
C LYS A 106 -19.31 -10.07 10.09
N ARG A 107 -18.27 -9.49 10.68
CA ARG A 107 -18.10 -8.03 10.78
C ARG A 107 -18.00 -7.39 9.40
N ARG A 108 -17.15 -7.93 8.51
CA ARG A 108 -17.03 -7.44 7.12
C ARG A 108 -18.36 -7.51 6.38
N TRP A 109 -19.08 -8.62 6.47
CA TRP A 109 -20.40 -8.75 5.85
C TRP A 109 -21.45 -7.79 6.40
N ALA A 110 -21.32 -7.38 7.67
CA ALA A 110 -22.20 -6.37 8.25
C ALA A 110 -21.85 -4.97 7.73
N GLU A 111 -20.56 -4.65 7.66
CA GLU A 111 -20.05 -3.40 7.07
C GLU A 111 -20.45 -3.27 5.59
N GLU A 112 -20.28 -4.33 4.79
CA GLU A 112 -20.69 -4.38 3.38
C GLU A 112 -22.21 -4.15 3.21
N ARG A 113 -23.04 -4.84 4.00
CA ARG A 113 -24.51 -4.66 3.95
C ARG A 113 -24.95 -3.26 4.37
N GLU A 114 -24.27 -2.67 5.34
CA GLU A 114 -24.54 -1.31 5.77
C GLU A 114 -24.18 -0.29 4.68
N LEU A 115 -23.06 -0.48 3.98
CA LEU A 115 -22.69 0.31 2.80
C LEU A 115 -23.70 0.12 1.65
N GLU A 116 -24.14 -1.11 1.39
CA GLU A 116 -25.20 -1.40 0.42
C GLU A 116 -26.50 -0.68 0.78
N ARG A 117 -26.91 -0.72 2.06
CA ARG A 117 -28.10 -0.03 2.56
C ARG A 117 -28.01 1.48 2.33
N GLN A 118 -26.88 2.09 2.68
CA GLN A 118 -26.63 3.51 2.46
C GLN A 118 -26.66 3.85 0.96
N TYR A 119 -26.03 3.03 0.12
CA TYR A 119 -26.03 3.21 -1.32
C TYR A 119 -27.45 3.13 -1.90
N MET A 120 -28.24 2.12 -1.53
CA MET A 120 -29.61 1.97 -2.02
C MET A 120 -30.49 3.15 -1.59
N ALA A 121 -30.37 3.60 -0.33
CA ALA A 121 -31.08 4.78 0.15
C ALA A 121 -30.69 6.05 -0.64
N MET A 122 -29.39 6.26 -0.90
CA MET A 122 -28.91 7.38 -1.71
C MET A 122 -29.42 7.29 -3.16
N ARG A 123 -29.41 6.10 -3.76
CA ARG A 123 -29.90 5.85 -5.11
C ARG A 123 -31.39 6.19 -5.22
N ASP A 124 -32.19 5.67 -4.30
CA ASP A 124 -33.64 5.88 -4.31
C ASP A 124 -33.99 7.36 -4.10
N ALA A 125 -33.26 8.07 -3.23
CA ALA A 125 -33.39 9.53 -3.08
C ALA A 125 -33.01 10.30 -4.35
N CYS A 126 -31.96 9.87 -5.07
CA CYS A 126 -31.55 10.49 -6.33
C CYS A 126 -32.57 10.24 -7.45
N GLU A 127 -33.15 9.04 -7.53
CA GLU A 127 -34.24 8.75 -8.46
C GLU A 127 -35.48 9.62 -8.15
N HIS A 128 -35.80 9.83 -6.87
CA HIS A 128 -36.86 10.76 -6.49
C HIS A 128 -36.58 12.19 -6.99
N LEU A 129 -35.35 12.69 -6.83
CA LEU A 129 -34.95 14.01 -7.35
C LEU A 129 -34.99 14.09 -8.88
N ARG A 130 -34.78 12.98 -9.59
CA ARG A 130 -34.84 12.92 -11.05
C ARG A 130 -36.27 13.15 -11.55
N LEU A 131 -37.26 12.65 -10.80
CA LEU A 131 -38.69 12.74 -11.12
C LEU A 131 -39.36 13.98 -10.52
N LEU A 132 -38.64 14.79 -9.76
CA LEU A 132 -39.20 15.98 -9.11
C LEU A 132 -39.33 17.15 -10.10
N ASP A 133 -40.49 17.81 -10.10
CA ASP A 133 -40.69 19.10 -10.77
C ASP A 133 -40.21 20.29 -9.92
N ASN A 134 -40.36 21.51 -10.44
CA ASN A 134 -39.98 22.74 -9.73
C ASN A 134 -40.90 23.05 -8.52
N ASN A 135 -42.10 22.47 -8.49
CA ASN A 135 -43.10 22.68 -7.45
C ASN A 135 -42.99 21.63 -6.33
N GLY A 136 -42.06 20.67 -6.46
CA GLY A 136 -41.85 19.60 -5.49
C GLY A 136 -42.75 18.37 -5.68
N ASN A 137 -43.51 18.32 -6.77
CA ASN A 137 -44.37 17.19 -7.09
C ASN A 137 -43.61 16.13 -7.89
N ARG A 138 -43.99 14.87 -7.71
CA ARG A 138 -43.43 13.74 -8.46
C ARG A 138 -44.10 13.61 -9.82
N VAL A 139 -43.30 13.56 -10.86
CA VAL A 139 -43.70 13.37 -12.25
C VAL A 139 -43.49 11.91 -12.66
N SER A 140 -44.27 11.44 -13.65
CA SER A 140 -44.11 10.10 -14.22
C SER A 140 -42.74 9.95 -14.91
N GLU A 141 -42.24 8.73 -15.03
CA GLU A 141 -40.92 8.49 -15.63
C GLU A 141 -40.86 8.89 -17.12
N GLU A 142 -41.98 8.75 -17.82
CA GLU A 142 -42.14 9.09 -19.24
C GLU A 142 -42.02 10.61 -19.47
N GLU A 143 -42.64 11.41 -18.59
CA GLU A 143 -42.60 12.87 -18.65
C GLU A 143 -41.26 13.47 -18.21
N ALA A 144 -40.52 12.77 -17.34
CA ALA A 144 -39.21 13.22 -16.85
C ALA A 144 -38.10 13.05 -17.90
N GLY A 145 -38.22 12.08 -18.79
CA GLY A 145 -37.23 11.75 -19.81
C GLY A 145 -36.05 10.91 -19.29
N GLY A 146 -35.01 10.82 -20.12
CA GLY A 146 -33.87 9.91 -19.92
C GLY A 146 -32.83 10.41 -18.91
N GLN A 147 -31.94 9.50 -18.50
CA GLN A 147 -30.82 9.83 -17.62
C GLN A 147 -29.71 10.57 -18.39
N GLY A 148 -29.23 11.70 -17.85
CA GLY A 148 -28.05 12.41 -18.33
C GLY A 148 -28.21 13.93 -18.41
N PRO A 149 -27.12 14.68 -18.69
CA PRO A 149 -27.14 16.13 -18.85
C PRO A 149 -27.55 16.60 -20.26
N ASP A 150 -27.65 15.68 -21.23
CA ASP A 150 -27.86 16.00 -22.64
C ASP A 150 -29.25 16.59 -22.90
N ALA A 151 -29.30 17.72 -23.61
CA ALA A 151 -30.55 18.43 -23.92
C ALA A 151 -31.57 17.58 -24.70
N GLY A 152 -31.10 16.61 -25.50
CA GLY A 152 -31.95 15.69 -26.28
C GLY A 152 -32.58 14.55 -25.49
N ARG A 153 -32.25 14.40 -24.19
CA ARG A 153 -32.84 13.37 -23.32
C ARG A 153 -33.92 13.92 -22.38
N LEU A 154 -34.19 15.23 -22.44
CA LEU A 154 -35.19 15.86 -21.58
C LEU A 154 -36.61 15.45 -22.03
N GLY A 155 -37.48 15.20 -21.06
CA GLY A 155 -38.89 14.91 -21.32
C GLY A 155 -39.70 16.16 -21.69
N THR A 156 -41.02 15.99 -21.75
CA THR A 156 -41.98 17.01 -22.21
C THR A 156 -41.93 18.30 -21.41
N ARG A 157 -41.64 18.22 -20.10
CA ARG A 157 -41.50 19.38 -19.20
C ARG A 157 -40.10 20.00 -19.18
N GLY A 158 -39.22 19.57 -20.08
CA GLY A 158 -37.93 20.20 -20.35
C GLY A 158 -36.98 20.19 -19.15
N ARG A 159 -36.33 21.34 -18.87
CA ARG A 159 -35.26 21.47 -17.85
C ARG A 159 -35.80 21.59 -16.42
N GLU A 160 -37.10 21.74 -16.23
CA GLU A 160 -37.66 21.94 -14.89
C GLU A 160 -37.61 20.64 -14.08
N VAL A 161 -37.98 19.54 -14.71
CA VAL A 161 -37.90 18.20 -14.11
C VAL A 161 -36.44 17.74 -14.00
N GLY A 162 -36.08 17.19 -12.85
CA GLY A 162 -34.73 16.68 -12.59
C GLY A 162 -33.64 17.75 -12.47
N ARG A 163 -34.01 19.04 -12.31
CA ARG A 163 -33.04 20.14 -12.12
C ARG A 163 -32.15 19.91 -10.90
N LEU A 164 -32.75 19.58 -9.77
CA LEU A 164 -32.02 19.31 -8.52
C LEU A 164 -31.13 18.07 -8.63
N TYR A 165 -31.59 17.03 -9.33
CA TYR A 165 -30.79 15.84 -9.61
C TYR A 165 -29.51 16.19 -10.40
N ARG A 166 -29.62 16.98 -11.48
CA ARG A 166 -28.44 17.40 -12.26
C ARG A 166 -27.47 18.22 -11.43
N SER A 167 -27.97 19.13 -10.58
CA SER A 167 -27.13 19.89 -9.65
C SER A 167 -26.43 19.01 -8.61
N ALA A 168 -27.12 18.02 -8.04
CA ALA A 168 -26.55 17.09 -7.07
C ALA A 168 -25.48 16.16 -7.68
N MET A 169 -25.60 15.83 -8.96
CA MET A 169 -24.61 15.00 -9.66
C MET A 169 -23.31 15.75 -10.02
N LEU A 170 -23.27 17.09 -9.89
CA LEU A 170 -22.05 17.86 -10.12
C LEU A 170 -20.98 17.53 -9.08
N LYS A 171 -19.78 17.15 -9.54
CA LYS A 171 -18.63 16.83 -8.66
C LYS A 171 -17.68 18.01 -8.46
N ARG A 172 -18.22 19.23 -8.33
CA ARG A 172 -17.41 20.44 -8.16
C ARG A 172 -16.73 20.42 -6.78
N GLY A 173 -15.39 20.49 -6.76
CA GLY A 173 -14.61 20.51 -5.52
C GLY A 173 -14.51 19.17 -4.78
N VAL A 174 -15.14 18.10 -5.30
CA VAL A 174 -15.15 16.77 -4.66
C VAL A 174 -13.77 16.11 -4.69
N TRP A 175 -12.98 16.38 -5.72
CA TRP A 175 -11.62 15.85 -5.88
C TRP A 175 -10.56 16.59 -5.03
N GLY A 176 -11.00 17.55 -4.21
CA GLY A 176 -10.16 18.17 -3.17
C GLY A 176 -10.05 17.30 -1.91
N SER A 177 -9.48 17.85 -0.85
CA SER A 177 -9.42 17.18 0.46
C SER A 177 -10.67 17.45 1.31
N VAL A 178 -10.97 16.54 2.23
CA VAL A 178 -11.94 16.77 3.32
C VAL A 178 -11.34 17.81 4.31
N PRO A 179 -12.15 18.68 4.95
CA PRO A 179 -11.63 19.60 5.97
C PRO A 179 -10.92 18.84 7.10
N VAL A 180 -9.76 19.35 7.52
CA VAL A 180 -8.84 18.67 8.44
C VAL A 180 -9.45 18.40 9.81
N GLU A 181 -10.38 19.24 10.25
CA GLU A 181 -11.09 19.13 11.52
C GLU A 181 -11.98 17.87 11.58
N TYR A 182 -12.57 17.47 10.45
CA TYR A 182 -13.37 16.25 10.34
C TYR A 182 -12.52 14.99 10.14
N GLY A 183 -11.28 15.13 9.67
CA GLY A 183 -10.34 14.01 9.51
C GLY A 183 -9.76 13.46 10.82
N ARG A 184 -10.19 13.95 11.98
CA ARG A 184 -9.71 13.52 13.30
C ARG A 184 -10.16 12.08 13.59
N VAL A 185 -9.20 11.21 13.89
CA VAL A 185 -9.44 9.80 14.22
C VAL A 185 -9.96 9.67 15.67
N GLN A 186 -10.73 8.61 15.93
CA GLN A 186 -11.14 8.26 17.29
C GLN A 186 -9.91 8.00 18.19
N THR A 187 -10.00 8.45 19.44
CA THR A 187 -8.96 8.32 20.46
C THR A 187 -9.47 7.46 21.61
N ASP A 188 -8.55 6.80 22.32
CA ASP A 188 -8.91 5.91 23.44
C ASP A 188 -9.54 6.66 24.62
N PHE A 189 -9.14 7.91 24.84
CA PHE A 189 -9.67 8.79 25.89
C PHE A 189 -10.03 10.16 25.32
N PRO A 190 -11.15 10.76 25.74
CA PRO A 190 -11.55 12.07 25.25
C PRO A 190 -10.58 13.16 25.74
N SER A 191 -10.54 14.27 25.00
CA SER A 191 -9.83 15.47 25.45
C SER A 191 -10.51 16.08 26.68
N ARG A 192 -9.76 16.88 27.47
CA ARG A 192 -10.28 17.53 28.68
C ARG A 192 -11.53 18.37 28.42
N ASP A 193 -11.54 19.11 27.32
CA ASP A 193 -12.62 20.04 26.99
C ASP A 193 -13.71 19.38 26.13
N GLY A 194 -13.47 18.16 25.63
CA GLY A 194 -14.44 17.37 24.86
C GLY A 194 -14.82 18.00 23.51
N TRP A 195 -15.79 18.92 23.53
CA TRP A 195 -16.35 19.61 22.37
C TRP A 195 -16.34 21.13 22.55
N ASN A 196 -15.94 21.86 21.49
CA ASN A 196 -15.92 23.32 21.53
C ASN A 196 -17.32 23.90 21.25
N HIS A 197 -18.08 24.19 22.32
CA HIS A 197 -19.38 24.85 22.24
C HIS A 197 -19.30 26.35 21.88
N ALA A 198 -18.14 26.98 22.05
CA ALA A 198 -17.92 28.40 21.77
C ALA A 198 -17.45 28.68 20.33
N TRP A 199 -17.56 27.69 19.43
CA TRP A 199 -17.16 27.85 18.04
C TRP A 199 -17.96 28.97 17.35
N THR A 200 -17.26 29.91 16.74
CA THR A 200 -17.83 31.03 15.99
C THR A 200 -17.13 31.15 14.64
N ARG A 201 -17.89 31.55 13.61
CA ARG A 201 -17.36 31.84 12.27
C ARG A 201 -16.82 33.27 12.28
N ASN A 202 -15.51 33.42 12.42
CA ASN A 202 -14.82 34.69 12.21
C ASN A 202 -14.94 35.16 10.75
#